data_AF-A0A1E4ZZ10-F1
#
_entry.id   AF-A0A1E4ZZ10-F1
#
_cell.length_a   1.000
_cell.length_b   1.000
_cell.length_c   1.000
_cell.angle_alpha   90.00
_cell.angle_beta   90.00
_cell.angle_gamma   90.00
#
_symmetry.space_group_name_H-M   'P 1'
#
loop_
_entity.id
_entity.type
_entity.pdbx_description
1 polymer ?
#
loop_
_entity_poly.entity_id
_entity_poly.type
_entity_poly.pdbx_seq_one_letter_code
_entity_poly.pdbx_strand_id
1 'polypeptide(L)'
;MKDRETTISQVEVASAFAALGSEQRLAILEVLVRAGPEGLTTGELGQRSSVEGSTLTHHLKILTSAGLIRQQKEGRRIVCAAVEFDTVEVLSTYLLRNCCLDSECTHNGERPND
;
A
#
# COMPACT_ATOMS: atom_id res chain seq x y z
N MET A 1 -19.47 12.45 -1.03
CA MET A 1 -18.64 11.29 -0.65
C MET A 1 -17.52 11.88 0.19
N LYS A 2 -17.51 11.60 1.50
CA LYS A 2 -16.91 12.49 2.50
C LYS A 2 -15.40 12.56 2.33
N ASP A 3 -14.89 13.75 2.09
CA ASP A 3 -13.48 14.12 2.24
C ASP A 3 -13.04 13.69 3.65
N ARG A 4 -12.34 12.57 3.75
CA ARG A 4 -11.59 12.22 4.95
C ARG A 4 -10.15 12.54 4.60
N GLU A 5 -9.66 13.65 5.14
CA GLU A 5 -8.25 13.96 5.10
C GLU A 5 -7.53 12.96 6.00
N THR A 6 -7.14 11.82 5.41
CA THR A 6 -6.38 10.77 6.09
C THR A 6 -5.00 11.33 6.41
N THR A 7 -4.85 11.84 7.63
CA THR A 7 -3.59 12.38 8.14
C THR A 7 -2.80 11.23 8.76
N ILE A 8 -1.71 10.82 8.10
CA ILE A 8 -0.74 9.86 8.66
C ILE A 8 0.55 10.59 9.04
N SER A 9 1.15 10.21 10.16
CA SER A 9 2.42 10.76 10.64
C SER A 9 3.62 10.26 9.81
N GLN A 10 4.75 10.96 9.86
CA GLN A 10 5.97 10.54 9.16
C GLN A 10 6.45 9.13 9.60
N VAL A 11 6.25 8.77 10.87
CA VAL A 11 6.60 7.44 11.38
C VAL A 11 5.71 6.36 10.76
N GLU A 12 4.41 6.63 10.60
CA GLU A 12 3.47 5.72 9.93
C GLU A 12 3.79 5.58 8.44
N VAL A 13 4.15 6.69 7.76
CA VAL A 13 4.63 6.67 6.37
C VAL A 13 5.87 5.78 6.23
N ALA A 14 6.88 5.96 7.09
CA ALA A 14 8.09 5.15 7.05
C ALA A 14 7.81 3.67 7.34
N SER A 15 6.93 3.38 8.29
CA SER A 15 6.49 2.01 8.62
C SER A 15 5.81 1.34 7.43
N ALA A 16 4.93 2.06 6.73
CA ALA A 16 4.25 1.55 5.54
C ALA A 16 5.23 1.30 4.39
N PHE A 17 6.17 2.22 4.10
CA PHE A 17 7.21 1.96 3.10
C PHE A 17 8.10 0.77 3.47
N ALA A 18 8.48 0.63 4.75
CA ALA A 18 9.24 -0.53 5.20
C ALA A 18 8.46 -1.84 5.05
N ALA A 19 7.14 -1.81 5.29
CA ALA A 19 6.26 -2.94 5.00
C ALA A 19 6.22 -3.23 3.48
N LEU A 20 6.19 -2.23 2.60
CA LEU A 20 6.20 -2.45 1.15
C LEU A 20 7.57 -2.83 0.58
N GLY A 21 8.67 -2.61 1.29
CA GLY A 21 10.04 -2.96 0.89
C GLY A 21 10.36 -4.46 0.82
N SER A 22 9.36 -5.32 0.59
CA SER A 22 9.51 -6.77 0.39
C SER A 22 8.69 -7.21 -0.81
N GLU A 23 9.33 -7.92 -1.74
CA GLU A 23 8.70 -8.42 -2.97
C GLU A 23 7.41 -9.19 -2.71
N GLN A 24 7.41 -10.13 -1.74
CA GLN A 24 6.23 -10.92 -1.41
C GLN A 24 5.08 -10.06 -0.85
N ARG A 25 5.40 -9.06 -0.02
CA ARG A 25 4.37 -8.19 0.57
C ARG A 25 3.80 -7.22 -0.46
N LEU A 26 4.63 -6.74 -1.37
CA LEU A 26 4.19 -5.94 -2.50
C LEU A 26 3.29 -6.76 -3.43
N ALA A 27 3.66 -8.00 -3.78
CA ALA A 27 2.84 -8.89 -4.59
C ALA A 27 1.47 -9.17 -3.94
N ILE A 28 1.44 -9.40 -2.62
CA ILE A 28 0.19 -9.54 -1.86
C ILE A 28 -0.66 -8.27 -1.98
N LEU A 29 -0.07 -7.09 -1.77
CA LEU A 29 -0.79 -5.82 -1.88
C LEU A 29 -1.34 -5.63 -3.30
N GLU A 30 -0.56 -5.88 -4.35
CA GLU A 30 -0.99 -5.75 -5.75
C GLU A 30 -2.19 -6.64 -6.08
N VAL A 31 -2.19 -7.89 -5.60
CA VAL A 31 -3.31 -8.81 -5.76
C VAL A 31 -4.57 -8.27 -5.08
N LEU A 32 -4.43 -7.72 -3.87
CA LEU A 32 -5.55 -7.13 -3.13
C LEU A 32 -6.06 -5.83 -3.77
N VAL A 33 -5.17 -4.98 -4.28
CA VAL A 33 -5.54 -3.76 -5.03
C VAL A 33 -6.37 -4.14 -6.25
N ARG A 34 -5.95 -5.18 -7.00
CA ARG A 34 -6.68 -5.68 -8.18
C ARG A 34 -8.02 -6.33 -7.81
N ALA A 35 -8.15 -6.89 -6.61
CA ALA A 35 -9.40 -7.46 -6.12
C ALA A 35 -10.43 -6.38 -5.73
N GLY A 36 -9.97 -5.15 -5.42
CA GLY A 36 -10.84 -4.03 -5.07
C GLY A 36 -11.27 -4.01 -3.60
N PRO A 37 -12.28 -3.20 -3.26
CA PRO A 37 -12.65 -2.89 -1.86
C PRO A 37 -13.18 -4.09 -1.06
N GLU A 38 -13.74 -5.09 -1.75
CA GLU A 38 -14.22 -6.33 -1.13
C GLU A 38 -13.06 -7.24 -0.67
N GLY A 39 -11.88 -7.09 -1.27
CA GLY A 39 -10.72 -7.89 -0.93
C GLY A 39 -10.83 -9.35 -1.37
N LEU A 40 -10.12 -10.23 -0.67
CA LEU A 40 -10.08 -11.66 -0.94
C LEU A 40 -10.03 -12.47 0.36
N THR A 41 -10.53 -13.69 0.33
CA THR A 41 -10.25 -14.65 1.40
C THR A 41 -8.76 -14.99 1.45
N THR A 42 -8.25 -15.39 2.62
CA THR A 42 -6.84 -15.83 2.77
C THR A 42 -6.46 -16.94 1.79
N GLY A 43 -7.40 -17.85 1.48
CA GLY A 43 -7.18 -18.94 0.53
C GLY A 43 -7.00 -18.44 -0.91
N GLU A 44 -7.92 -17.61 -1.39
CA GLU A 44 -7.82 -17.01 -2.73
C GLU A 44 -6.59 -16.12 -2.87
N LEU A 45 -6.29 -15.36 -1.82
CA LEU A 45 -5.12 -14.51 -1.79
C LEU A 45 -3.84 -15.33 -1.93
N GLY A 46 -3.69 -16.41 -1.16
CA GLY A 46 -2.50 -17.24 -1.22
C GLY A 46 -2.29 -17.91 -2.58
N GLN A 47 -3.38 -18.36 -3.21
CA GLN A 47 -3.35 -18.90 -4.58
C GLN A 47 -2.91 -17.86 -5.61
N ARG A 48 -3.43 -16.63 -5.51
CA ARG A 48 -3.15 -15.56 -6.49
C ARG A 48 -1.79 -14.89 -6.29
N SER A 49 -1.30 -14.82 -5.05
CA SER A 49 0.00 -14.22 -4.74
C SER A 49 1.14 -15.25 -4.73
N SER A 50 0.87 -16.55 -4.87
CA SER A 50 1.85 -17.63 -4.73
C SER A 50 2.56 -17.62 -3.36
N VAL A 51 1.86 -17.19 -2.31
CA VAL A 51 2.38 -17.15 -0.92
C VAL A 51 1.39 -17.86 -0.02
N GLU A 52 1.83 -18.89 0.70
CA GLU A 52 0.92 -19.76 1.43
C GLU A 52 1.22 -19.90 2.93
N GLY A 53 0.25 -20.44 3.65
CA GLY A 53 0.40 -20.91 5.02
C GLY A 53 0.81 -19.84 6.03
N SER A 54 1.79 -20.20 6.87
CA SER A 54 2.31 -19.34 7.94
C SER A 54 3.00 -18.09 7.40
N THR A 55 3.64 -18.17 6.24
CA THR A 55 4.29 -17.03 5.57
C THR A 55 3.28 -15.97 5.17
N LEU A 56 2.17 -16.37 4.53
CA LEU A 56 1.09 -15.45 4.18
C LEU A 56 0.51 -14.78 5.44
N THR A 57 0.23 -15.57 6.47
CA THR A 57 -0.29 -15.06 7.74
C THR A 57 0.65 -14.03 8.38
N HIS A 58 1.96 -14.28 8.32
CA HIS A 58 2.96 -13.36 8.85
C HIS A 58 2.99 -12.04 8.06
N HIS A 59 3.00 -12.12 6.73
CA HIS A 59 2.96 -10.93 5.86
C HIS A 59 1.68 -10.13 6.04
N LEU A 60 0.53 -10.79 6.15
CA LEU A 60 -0.76 -10.13 6.42
C LEU A 60 -0.74 -9.38 7.75
N LYS A 61 -0.13 -9.94 8.80
CA LYS A 61 0.04 -9.22 10.08
C LYS A 61 0.89 -7.97 9.93
N ILE A 62 2.03 -8.05 9.23
CA ILE A 62 2.89 -6.89 8.98
C ILE A 62 2.14 -5.80 8.22
N LEU A 63 1.47 -6.17 7.13
CA LEU A 63 0.70 -5.23 6.30
C LEU A 63 -0.47 -4.60 7.08
N THR A 64 -1.13 -5.38 7.95
CA THR A 64 -2.21 -4.87 8.82
C THR A 64 -1.65 -3.88 9.85
N SER A 65 -0.55 -4.23 10.52
CA SER A 65 0.09 -3.35 11.50
C SER A 65 0.62 -2.04 10.89
N ALA A 66 0.96 -2.07 9.60
CA ALA A 66 1.38 -0.89 8.84
C ALA A 66 0.21 -0.08 8.24
N GLY A 67 -1.05 -0.47 8.52
CA GLY A 67 -2.24 0.26 8.05
C GLY A 67 -2.51 0.17 6.54
N LEU A 68 -1.90 -0.79 5.84
CA LEU A 68 -2.02 -0.96 4.39
C LEU A 68 -3.22 -1.85 4.00
N ILE A 69 -3.64 -2.74 4.89
CA ILE A 69 -4.77 -3.64 4.69
C ILE A 69 -5.58 -3.75 5.99
N ARG A 70 -6.86 -4.11 5.85
CA ARG A 70 -7.69 -4.61 6.94
C ARG A 70 -7.94 -6.11 6.77
N GLN A 71 -8.14 -6.79 7.89
CA GLN A 71 -8.59 -8.18 7.93
C GLN A 71 -9.95 -8.25 8.65
N GLN A 72 -10.94 -8.86 8.01
CA GLN A 72 -12.27 -9.08 8.58
C GLN A 72 -12.54 -10.58 8.70
N LYS A 73 -13.14 -10.99 9.82
CA LYS A 73 -13.56 -12.38 10.03
C LYS A 73 -14.99 -12.55 9.56
N GLU A 74 -15.20 -13.44 8.61
CA GLU A 74 -16.51 -13.92 8.19
C GLU A 74 -16.82 -15.27 8.85
N GLY A 75 -17.84 -15.25 9.71
CA GLY A 75 -18.28 -16.43 10.46
C GLY A 75 -17.19 -16.99 11.38
N ARG A 76 -16.95 -18.31 11.30
CA ARG A 76 -16.06 -19.01 12.25
C ARG A 76 -14.58 -19.04 11.83
N ARG A 77 -14.24 -18.89 10.54
CA ARG A 77 -12.87 -19.16 10.06
C ARG A 77 -12.41 -18.42 8.80
N ILE A 78 -13.28 -17.70 8.07
CA ILE A 78 -12.85 -17.02 6.84
C ILE A 78 -12.28 -15.66 7.21
N VAL A 79 -11.04 -15.39 6.83
CA VAL A 79 -10.43 -14.06 6.99
C VAL A 79 -10.31 -13.43 5.61
N CYS A 80 -11.07 -12.37 5.39
CA CYS A 80 -11.00 -11.54 4.19
C CYS A 80 -10.00 -10.42 4.43
N ALA A 81 -9.03 -10.28 3.55
CA ALA A 81 -8.08 -9.18 3.55
C ALA A 81 -8.44 -8.19 2.43
N ALA A 82 -8.48 -6.90 2.73
CA ALA A 82 -8.79 -5.85 1.77
C ALA A 82 -7.85 -4.66 1.97
N VAL A 83 -7.58 -3.91 0.91
CA VAL A 83 -6.68 -2.75 0.95
C VAL A 83 -7.33 -1.57 1.67
N GLU A 84 -6.53 -0.84 2.43
CA GLU A 84 -6.84 0.51 2.90
C GLU A 84 -6.41 1.51 1.81
N PHE A 85 -7.32 1.75 0.85
CA PHE A 85 -7.02 2.57 -0.33
C PHE A 85 -6.62 4.00 0.02
N ASP A 86 -7.25 4.60 1.03
CA ASP A 86 -6.89 5.93 1.52
C ASP A 86 -5.42 5.98 1.94
N THR A 87 -4.92 4.97 2.66
CA THR A 87 -3.51 4.90 3.07
C THR A 87 -2.60 4.81 1.84
N VAL A 88 -2.94 3.96 0.86
CA VAL A 88 -2.13 3.78 -0.36
C VAL A 88 -2.07 5.06 -1.20
N GLU A 89 -3.18 5.80 -1.29
CA GLU A 89 -3.21 7.09 -1.97
C GLU A 89 -2.35 8.14 -1.26
N VAL A 90 -2.42 8.21 0.08
CA VAL A 90 -1.59 9.12 0.86
C VAL A 90 -0.10 8.80 0.70
N LEU A 91 0.30 7.53 0.70
CA LEU A 91 1.71 7.15 0.47
C LEU A 91 2.21 7.54 -0.92
N SER A 92 1.38 7.33 -1.93
CA SER A 92 1.70 7.69 -3.32
C SER A 92 1.88 9.20 -3.48
N THR A 93 0.98 9.98 -2.88
CA THR A 93 1.04 11.44 -2.92
C THR A 93 2.08 12.03 -1.97
N TYR A 94 2.48 11.32 -0.92
CA TYR A 94 3.51 11.78 0.02
C TYR A 94 4.82 12.09 -0.69
N LEU A 95 5.33 11.16 -1.51
CA LEU A 95 6.58 11.39 -2.25
C LEU A 95 6.43 12.51 -3.28
N LEU A 96 5.29 12.57 -3.97
CA LEU A 96 5.01 13.59 -4.98
C LEU A 96 4.91 14.99 -4.38
N ARG A 97 4.27 15.15 -3.22
CA ARG A 97 4.17 16.42 -2.51
C ARG A 97 5.51 16.94 -2.05
N ASN A 98 6.47 16.05 -1.77
CA ASN A 98 7.82 16.42 -1.35
C ASN A 98 8.80 16.57 -2.53
N CYS A 99 8.35 16.38 -3.77
CA CYS A 99 9.21 16.47 -4.95
C CYS A 99 9.57 17.93 -5.24
N CYS A 100 10.87 18.25 -5.29
CA CYS A 100 11.40 19.55 -5.67
C CYS A 100 10.94 20.76 -4.83
N LEU A 101 10.33 20.56 -3.66
CA LEU A 101 9.80 21.64 -2.83
C LEU A 101 10.85 22.71 -2.49
N ASP A 102 12.08 22.28 -2.22
CA ASP A 102 13.19 23.16 -1.85
C ASP A 102 14.20 23.33 -2.99
N SER A 103 13.86 22.88 -4.20
CA SER A 103 14.73 23.02 -5.37
C SER A 103 14.44 24.35 -6.08
N GLU A 104 15.43 25.23 -6.13
CA GLU A 104 15.42 26.32 -7.11
C GLU A 104 15.63 25.69 -8.50
N CYS A 105 14.53 25.32 -9.17
CA CYS A 105 14.59 24.87 -10.55
C CYS A 105 15.04 26.05 -11.43
N THR A 106 16.35 26.23 -11.58
CA THR A 106 16.94 27.06 -12.63
C THR A 106 16.72 26.34 -13.95
N HIS A 107 15.64 26.70 -14.64
CA HIS A 107 15.38 26.22 -15.99
C HIS A 107 16.34 26.92 -16.96
N ASN A 108 17.64 26.62 -16.90
CA ASN A 108 18.58 26.93 -17.98
C ASN A 108 18.41 25.87 -19.08
N GLY A 109 17.24 25.90 -19.72
CA GLY A 109 16.97 25.22 -20.97
C GLY A 109 17.13 26.20 -22.12
N GLU A 110 18.35 26.69 -22.35
CA GLU A 110 18.74 27.09 -23.70
C GLU A 110 18.51 25.85 -24.58
N ARG A 111 17.49 25.90 -25.44
CA ARG A 111 17.43 24.96 -26.57
C ARG A 111 18.58 25.35 -27.50
N PRO A 112 19.55 24.48 -27.82
CA PRO A 112 20.40 24.72 -28.97
C PRO A 112 19.47 24.79 -30.18
N ASN A 113 19.52 25.94 -30.85
CA ASN A 113 18.87 26.20 -32.11
C ASN A 113 19.64 25.44 -33.22
N ASP A 114 18.88 24.87 -34.17
CA ASP A 114 19.31 24.17 -35.41
C ASP A 114 19.82 22.71 -35.27
#